data_AF-A0A2M7J4Q0-F1
#
_entry.id   AF-A0A2M7J4Q0-F1
#
_cell.length_a   1.000
_cell.length_b   1.000
_cell.length_c   1.000
_cell.angle_alpha   90.00
_cell.angle_beta   90.00
_cell.angle_gamma   90.00
#
_symmetry.space_group_name_H-M   'P 1'
#
loop_
_entity.id
_entity.type
_entity.pdbx_description
1 polymer ?
#
loop_
_entity_poly.entity_id
_entity_poly.type
_entity_poly.pdbx_seq_one_letter_code
_entity_poly.pdbx_strand_id
1 'polypeptide(L)'
;MIDRDGYRPNVGIIITNNQNQVFWGKRIRQHSWQFPQGGIQHGENPEQAMYRELYEEVGLKPEHVQVLGRTRDWMRYDVPQSWSKRESRGGYRGQKQIWFLLHLVGRDCDVCLRADAHPEFDAWRWTDYWLDIQTVIEFKREVYTKALNELVRYLPAHKTRCISSQHVHR
;
A
#
# COMPACT_ATOMS: atom_id res chain seq x y z
N MET A 1 -4.85 -19.49 1.00
CA MET A 1 -5.82 -20.04 0.02
C MET A 1 -5.43 -19.54 -1.37
N ILE A 2 -5.33 -20.43 -2.35
CA ILE A 2 -5.03 -20.09 -3.75
C ILE A 2 -6.31 -20.36 -4.54
N ASP A 3 -6.66 -19.49 -5.48
CA ASP A 3 -7.83 -19.71 -6.33
C ASP A 3 -7.57 -20.77 -7.42
N ARG A 4 -8.62 -21.08 -8.21
CA ARG A 4 -8.52 -22.07 -9.29
C ARG A 4 -7.53 -21.69 -10.40
N ASP A 5 -7.24 -20.39 -10.53
CA ASP A 5 -6.32 -19.85 -11.54
C ASP A 5 -4.87 -19.81 -11.02
N GLY A 6 -4.62 -20.21 -9.77
CA GLY A 6 -3.29 -20.20 -9.15
C GLY A 6 -2.92 -18.87 -8.46
N TYR A 7 -3.87 -17.94 -8.26
CA TYR A 7 -3.60 -16.65 -7.63
C TYR A 7 -4.06 -16.62 -6.17
N ARG A 8 -3.19 -16.12 -5.28
CA ARG A 8 -3.55 -15.83 -3.89
C ARG A 8 -4.23 -14.46 -3.80
N PRO A 9 -5.40 -14.34 -3.16
CA PRO A 9 -6.06 -13.07 -2.93
C PRO A 9 -5.31 -12.25 -1.87
N ASN A 10 -5.12 -10.97 -2.15
CA ASN A 10 -4.30 -10.08 -1.36
C ASN A 10 -4.87 -8.65 -1.42
N VAL A 11 -4.50 -7.81 -0.47
CA VAL A 11 -4.79 -6.38 -0.45
C VAL A 11 -3.48 -5.60 -0.46
N GLY A 12 -3.43 -4.53 -1.25
CA GLY A 12 -2.35 -3.56 -1.22
C GLY A 12 -2.84 -2.24 -0.62
N ILE A 13 -1.99 -1.54 0.11
CA ILE A 13 -2.37 -0.34 0.85
C ILE A 13 -1.46 0.83 0.44
N ILE A 14 -2.05 1.88 -0.11
CA ILE A 14 -1.37 3.16 -0.38
C ILE A 14 -1.82 4.12 0.70
N ILE A 15 -0.91 4.53 1.58
CA ILE A 15 -1.20 5.50 2.65
C ILE A 15 -0.64 6.84 2.22
N THR A 16 -1.43 7.91 2.26
CA THR A 16 -1.01 9.27 1.94
C THR A 16 -1.00 10.18 3.16
N ASN A 17 -0.11 11.16 3.17
CA ASN A 17 -0.11 12.24 4.16
C ASN A 17 -0.82 13.50 3.62
N ASN A 18 -0.81 14.58 4.42
CA ASN A 18 -1.38 15.89 4.06
C ASN A 18 -0.71 16.58 2.86
N GLN A 19 0.45 16.09 2.43
CA GLN A 19 1.21 16.59 1.28
C GLN A 19 1.01 15.72 0.04
N ASN A 20 0.06 14.77 0.08
CA ASN A 20 -0.15 13.75 -0.96
C ASN A 20 1.09 12.88 -1.22
N GLN A 21 2.03 12.80 -0.29
CA GLN A 21 3.13 11.85 -0.34
C GLN A 21 2.65 10.49 0.14
N VAL A 22 3.23 9.42 -0.39
CA VAL A 22 2.88 8.04 -0.08
C VAL A 22 3.86 7.40 0.90
N PHE A 23 3.35 6.53 1.76
CA PHE A 23 4.17 5.69 2.63
C PHE A 23 4.98 4.70 1.79
N TRP A 24 6.28 4.61 2.08
CA TRP A 24 7.18 3.68 1.41
C TRP A 24 7.97 2.88 2.46
N GLY A 25 7.72 1.58 2.53
CA GLY A 25 8.32 0.69 3.52
C GLY A 25 9.53 -0.06 2.97
N LYS A 26 10.63 -0.09 3.71
CA LYS A 26 11.82 -0.89 3.41
C LYS A 26 11.68 -2.27 4.02
N ARG A 27 11.78 -3.31 3.20
CA ARG A 27 11.61 -4.70 3.64
C ARG A 27 12.73 -5.13 4.57
N ILE A 28 12.39 -5.86 5.63
CA ILE A 28 13.38 -6.42 6.56
C ILE A 28 14.40 -7.29 5.81
N ARG A 29 15.68 -7.08 6.12
CA ARG A 29 16.82 -7.84 5.55
C ARG A 29 16.93 -7.75 4.02
N GLN A 30 16.27 -6.77 3.40
CA GLN A 30 16.34 -6.52 1.97
C GLN A 30 16.58 -5.03 1.72
N HIS A 31 17.07 -4.71 0.52
CA HIS A 31 17.23 -3.32 0.07
C HIS A 31 16.06 -2.85 -0.81
N SER A 32 15.02 -3.69 -0.94
CA SER A 32 13.82 -3.38 -1.71
C SER A 32 12.81 -2.64 -0.83
N TRP A 33 12.07 -1.75 -1.48
CA TRP A 33 11.00 -0.99 -0.87
C TRP A 33 9.68 -1.33 -1.54
N GLN A 34 8.58 -1.25 -0.79
CA GLN A 34 7.24 -1.55 -1.29
C GLN A 34 6.15 -0.87 -0.45
N PHE A 35 4.93 -0.90 -0.98
CA PHE A 35 3.74 -0.62 -0.19
C PHE A 35 3.38 -1.79 0.74
N PRO A 36 2.70 -1.52 1.87
CA PRO A 36 2.09 -2.55 2.70
C PRO A 36 1.14 -3.43 1.90
N GLN A 37 1.18 -4.73 2.13
CA GLN A 37 0.34 -5.69 1.42
C GLN A 37 0.26 -7.05 2.11
N GLY A 38 -0.94 -7.63 2.15
CA GLY A 38 -1.07 -8.98 2.69
C GLY A 38 -2.34 -9.72 2.32
N GLY A 39 -2.37 -10.99 2.73
CA GLY A 39 -3.28 -11.97 2.14
C GLY A 39 -4.67 -11.89 2.74
N ILE A 40 -5.71 -12.03 1.92
CA ILE A 40 -7.08 -12.12 2.42
C ILE A 40 -7.31 -13.53 2.96
N GLN A 41 -7.74 -13.63 4.22
CA GLN A 41 -8.04 -14.90 4.89
C GLN A 41 -9.42 -15.45 4.50
N HIS A 42 -9.69 -16.70 4.85
CA HIS A 42 -10.99 -17.31 4.55
C HIS A 42 -12.11 -16.64 5.36
N GLY A 43 -13.18 -16.22 4.68
CA GLY A 43 -14.29 -15.49 5.31
C GLY A 43 -14.02 -14.01 5.58
N GLU A 44 -12.81 -13.53 5.29
CA GLU A 44 -12.43 -12.12 5.44
C GLU A 44 -12.80 -11.35 4.17
N ASN A 45 -13.45 -10.20 4.33
CA ASN A 45 -13.67 -9.29 3.20
C ASN A 45 -12.42 -8.41 2.96
N PRO A 46 -12.26 -7.80 1.77
CA PRO A 46 -11.06 -7.02 1.47
C PRO A 46 -10.78 -5.86 2.43
N GLU A 47 -11.81 -5.22 2.98
CA GLU A 47 -11.64 -4.10 3.91
C GLU A 47 -11.16 -4.57 5.29
N GLN A 48 -11.70 -5.70 5.78
CA GLN A 48 -11.22 -6.35 7.01
C GLN A 48 -9.75 -6.76 6.87
N ALA A 49 -9.40 -7.39 5.74
CA ALA A 49 -8.01 -7.74 5.44
C ALA A 49 -7.13 -6.50 5.42
N MET A 50 -7.57 -5.42 4.78
CA MET A 50 -6.82 -4.16 4.73
C MET A 50 -6.54 -3.62 6.13
N TYR A 51 -7.52 -3.56 7.02
CA TYR A 51 -7.31 -3.06 8.38
C TYR A 51 -6.42 -3.97 9.23
N ARG A 52 -6.53 -5.29 9.06
CA ARG A 52 -5.64 -6.24 9.73
C ARG A 52 -4.20 -6.06 9.27
N GLU A 53 -3.95 -6.02 7.97
CA GLU A 53 -2.61 -5.84 7.40
C GLU A 53 -2.04 -4.45 7.72
N LEU A 54 -2.88 -3.42 7.75
CA LEU A 54 -2.50 -2.07 8.19
C LEU A 54 -1.97 -2.08 9.62
N TYR A 55 -2.62 -2.83 10.52
CA TYR A 55 -2.18 -2.97 11.89
C TYR A 55 -0.93 -3.85 12.00
N GLU A 56 -0.92 -5.01 11.36
CA GLU A 56 0.21 -5.97 11.42
C GLU A 56 1.51 -5.35 10.87
N GLU A 57 1.45 -4.67 9.73
CA GLU A 57 2.65 -4.18 9.05
C GLU A 57 3.05 -2.75 9.44
N VAL A 58 2.07 -1.91 9.81
CA VAL A 58 2.28 -0.46 10.02
C VAL A 58 1.86 0.00 11.42
N GLY A 59 1.17 -0.84 12.19
CA GLY A 59 0.69 -0.50 13.55
C GLY A 59 -0.47 0.50 13.58
N LEU A 60 -0.98 0.92 12.42
CA LEU A 60 -2.05 1.90 12.33
C LEU A 60 -3.41 1.22 12.55
N LYS A 61 -4.31 1.95 13.21
CA LYS A 61 -5.66 1.51 13.53
C LYS A 61 -6.69 2.27 12.68
N PRO A 62 -7.95 1.81 12.60
CA PRO A 62 -8.98 2.48 11.82
C PRO A 62 -9.13 3.96 12.14
N GLU A 63 -8.97 4.37 13.40
CA GLU A 63 -9.04 5.77 13.84
C GLU A 63 -7.87 6.65 13.34
N HIS A 64 -6.75 6.05 12.91
CA HIS A 64 -5.59 6.79 12.40
C HIS A 64 -5.69 7.09 10.90
N VAL A 65 -6.64 6.47 10.19
CA VAL A 65 -6.73 6.56 8.73
C VAL A 65 -8.16 6.82 8.24
N GLN A 66 -8.27 7.40 7.06
CA GLN A 66 -9.52 7.52 6.33
C GLN A 66 -9.40 6.80 4.99
N VAL A 67 -10.33 5.91 4.66
CA VAL A 67 -10.39 5.29 3.33
C VAL A 67 -10.87 6.34 2.32
N LEU A 68 -10.03 6.66 1.33
CA LEU A 68 -10.38 7.57 0.23
C LEU A 68 -11.01 6.83 -0.94
N GLY A 69 -10.59 5.59 -1.17
CA GLY A 69 -11.12 4.77 -2.25
C GLY A 69 -10.38 3.44 -2.38
N ARG A 70 -10.84 2.61 -3.31
CA ARG A 70 -10.20 1.35 -3.69
C ARG A 70 -10.28 1.12 -5.19
N THR A 71 -9.46 0.20 -5.69
CA THR A 71 -9.58 -0.25 -7.09
C THR A 71 -10.87 -1.02 -7.29
N ARG A 72 -11.44 -0.89 -8.50
CA ARG A 72 -12.70 -1.55 -8.85
C ARG A 72 -12.52 -3.04 -9.05
N ASP A 73 -11.47 -3.38 -9.80
CA ASP A 73 -11.16 -4.74 -10.22
C ASP A 73 -9.88 -5.26 -9.57
N TRP A 74 -9.74 -6.58 -9.61
CA TRP A 74 -8.55 -7.29 -9.14
C TRP A 74 -7.39 -7.10 -10.11
N MET A 75 -6.25 -6.65 -9.59
CA MET A 75 -5.01 -6.53 -10.34
C MET A 75 -4.15 -7.77 -10.12
N ARG A 76 -3.68 -8.41 -11.18
CA ARG A 76 -2.93 -9.67 -11.12
C ARG A 76 -1.48 -9.45 -11.53
N TYR A 77 -0.57 -10.17 -10.89
CA TYR A 77 0.80 -10.31 -11.36
C TYR A 77 1.31 -11.72 -11.11
N ASP A 78 2.16 -12.20 -12.01
CA ASP A 78 2.81 -13.49 -11.91
C ASP A 78 4.10 -13.37 -11.11
N VAL A 79 4.35 -14.33 -10.22
CA VAL A 79 5.61 -14.42 -9.49
C VAL A 79 6.56 -15.32 -10.27
N PRO A 80 7.74 -14.82 -10.69
CA PRO A 80 8.69 -15.64 -11.43
C PRO A 80 9.08 -16.90 -10.65
N GLN A 81 9.25 -18.03 -11.34
CA GLN A 81 9.56 -19.31 -10.70
C GLN A 81 10.83 -19.28 -9.82
N SER A 82 11.80 -18.43 -10.15
CA SER A 82 13.01 -18.21 -9.36
C SER A 82 12.73 -17.70 -7.95
N TRP A 83 11.63 -16.97 -7.75
CA TRP A 83 11.16 -16.45 -6.46
C TRP A 83 10.14 -17.38 -5.77
N SER A 84 9.52 -18.29 -6.53
CA SER A 84 8.47 -19.21 -6.08
C SER A 84 8.97 -20.57 -5.56
N LYS A 85 10.27 -20.75 -5.34
CA LYS A 85 10.89 -22.06 -5.01
C LYS A 85 10.26 -22.80 -3.83
N ARG A 86 9.60 -22.10 -2.88
CA ARG A 86 8.94 -22.71 -1.71
C ARG A 86 7.44 -23.01 -1.92
N GLU A 87 6.71 -22.26 -2.75
CA GLU A 87 5.25 -22.41 -2.95
C GLU A 87 4.86 -23.16 -4.24
N SER A 88 5.83 -23.51 -5.09
CA SER A 88 5.62 -24.17 -6.39
C SER A 88 4.90 -25.53 -6.32
N ARG A 89 4.86 -26.19 -5.15
CA ARG A 89 4.18 -27.50 -4.98
C ARG A 89 2.64 -27.42 -5.06
N GLY A 90 2.03 -26.23 -5.08
CA GLY A 90 0.57 -26.05 -4.99
C GLY A 90 -0.08 -25.31 -6.15
N GLY A 91 0.56 -25.20 -7.32
CA GLY A 91 -0.02 -24.46 -8.47
C GLY A 91 -0.06 -22.94 -8.27
N TYR A 92 0.74 -22.41 -7.36
CA TYR A 92 0.87 -20.97 -7.13
C TYR A 92 1.54 -20.27 -8.33
N ARG A 93 0.80 -19.37 -8.95
CA ARG A 93 1.25 -18.53 -10.09
C ARG A 93 1.58 -17.12 -9.68
N GLY A 94 0.85 -16.55 -8.72
CA GLY A 94 1.09 -15.18 -8.27
C GLY A 94 0.02 -14.64 -7.34
N GLN A 95 -0.12 -13.31 -7.31
CA GLN A 95 -1.10 -12.63 -6.47
C GLN A 95 -2.16 -11.95 -7.30
N LYS A 96 -3.37 -11.86 -6.74
CA LYS A 96 -4.43 -10.96 -7.21
C LYS A 96 -4.76 -9.99 -6.09
N GLN A 97 -4.73 -8.70 -6.39
CA GLN A 97 -4.78 -7.62 -5.42
C GLN A 97 -5.96 -6.68 -5.66
N ILE A 98 -6.63 -6.30 -4.58
CA ILE A 98 -7.41 -5.06 -4.51
C ILE A 98 -6.56 -4.02 -3.77
N TRP A 99 -6.47 -2.82 -4.30
CA TRP A 99 -5.68 -1.76 -3.69
C TRP A 99 -6.58 -0.73 -3.03
N PHE A 100 -6.20 -0.32 -1.83
CA PHE A 100 -6.86 0.74 -1.06
C PHE A 100 -5.98 1.98 -1.03
N LEU A 101 -6.60 3.15 -1.20
CA LEU A 101 -5.99 4.45 -0.92
C LEU A 101 -6.53 4.95 0.42
N LEU A 102 -5.62 5.14 1.36
CA LEU A 102 -5.89 5.66 2.69
C LEU A 102 -5.23 7.02 2.85
N HIS A 103 -5.87 7.90 3.61
CA HIS A 103 -5.29 9.14 4.10
C HIS A 103 -4.96 8.99 5.58
N LEU A 104 -3.73 9.32 5.98
CA LEU A 104 -3.33 9.37 7.38
C LEU A 104 -3.94 10.62 8.03
N VAL A 105 -4.86 10.40 8.97
CA VAL A 105 -5.45 11.46 9.82
C VAL A 105 -4.80 11.51 11.20
N GLY A 106 -4.09 10.45 11.58
CA GLY A 106 -3.24 10.41 12.77
C GLY A 106 -1.91 11.15 12.57
N ARG A 107 -0.96 10.87 13.45
CA ARG A 107 0.39 11.42 13.43
C ARG A 107 1.38 10.39 12.90
N ASP A 108 2.48 10.87 12.34
CA ASP A 108 3.58 10.01 11.89
C ASP A 108 4.14 9.11 13.02
N CYS A 109 4.07 9.55 14.27
CA CYS A 109 4.51 8.75 15.43
C CYS A 109 3.53 7.63 15.84
N ASP A 110 2.35 7.58 15.24
CA ASP A 110 1.40 6.47 15.44
C ASP A 110 1.76 5.26 14.56
N VAL A 111 2.68 5.43 13.59
CA VAL A 111 3.26 4.33 12.80
C VAL A 111 4.20 3.49 13.65
N CYS A 112 3.92 2.18 13.76
CA CYS A 112 4.73 1.22 14.50
C CYS A 112 5.00 -0.04 13.67
N LEU A 113 6.18 -0.13 13.07
CA LEU A 113 6.64 -1.30 12.29
C LEU A 113 7.01 -2.53 13.16
N ARG A 114 6.60 -2.54 14.43
CA ARG A 114 6.88 -3.58 15.43
C ARG A 114 5.61 -3.99 16.17
N ALA A 115 4.44 -3.65 15.62
CA ALA A 115 3.15 -4.01 16.19
C ALA A 115 2.89 -5.52 16.13
N ASP A 116 3.40 -6.21 15.11
CA ASP A 116 3.37 -7.67 14.99
C ASP A 116 4.71 -8.33 15.35
N ALA A 117 4.66 -9.62 15.69
CA ALA A 117 5.84 -10.45 15.98
C ALA A 117 6.72 -10.73 14.73
N HIS A 118 6.15 -10.60 13.52
CA HIS A 118 6.80 -10.87 12.24
C HIS A 118 6.76 -9.63 11.33
N PRO A 119 7.53 -8.58 11.66
CA PRO A 119 7.48 -7.34 10.90
C PRO A 119 7.97 -7.52 9.46
N GLU A 120 7.22 -7.00 8.49
CA GLU A 120 7.61 -6.98 7.07
C GLU A 120 8.61 -5.84 6.77
N PHE A 121 8.55 -4.75 7.55
CA PHE A 121 9.35 -3.54 7.34
C PHE A 121 10.34 -3.22 8.49
N ASP A 122 11.51 -2.68 8.16
CA ASP A 122 12.49 -2.18 9.14
C ASP A 122 12.64 -0.66 9.18
N ALA A 123 12.24 0.02 8.11
CA ALA A 123 12.23 1.46 7.99
C ALA A 123 11.10 1.89 7.06
N TRP A 124 10.70 3.16 7.16
CA TRP A 124 9.74 3.76 6.25
C TRP A 124 10.10 5.21 5.98
N ARG A 125 9.57 5.77 4.90
CA ARG A 125 9.64 7.20 4.60
C ARG A 125 8.41 7.66 3.81
N TRP A 126 8.13 8.95 3.85
CA TRP A 126 7.27 9.59 2.86
C TRP A 126 8.04 9.79 1.55
N THR A 127 7.36 9.60 0.43
CA THR A 127 7.90 9.84 -0.92
C THR A 127 6.80 10.39 -1.82
N ASP A 128 7.16 11.03 -2.92
CA ASP A 128 6.17 11.54 -3.86
C ASP A 128 5.22 10.45 -4.36
N TYR A 129 3.96 10.82 -4.60
CA TYR A 129 2.92 9.89 -5.06
C TYR A 129 3.35 9.11 -6.31
N TRP A 130 3.99 9.81 -7.23
CA TRP A 130 4.60 9.22 -8.40
C TRP A 130 5.99 8.69 -8.06
N LEU A 131 6.00 7.46 -7.56
CA LEU A 131 7.22 6.72 -7.29
C LEU A 131 8.10 6.60 -8.54
N ASP A 132 9.42 6.56 -8.33
CA ASP A 132 10.30 5.99 -9.34
C ASP A 132 10.04 4.48 -9.42
N ILE A 133 9.23 4.08 -10.40
CA ILE A 133 8.81 2.70 -10.62
C ILE A 133 10.01 1.77 -10.88
N GLN A 134 11.18 2.31 -11.27
CA GLN A 134 12.39 1.53 -11.43
C GLN A 134 12.92 0.97 -10.11
N THR A 135 12.60 1.60 -8.98
CA THR A 135 12.95 1.11 -7.64
C THR A 135 12.09 -0.07 -7.18
N VAL A 136 10.95 -0.28 -7.84
CA VAL A 136 10.04 -1.41 -7.57
C VAL A 136 10.53 -2.65 -8.32
N ILE A 137 10.42 -3.81 -7.67
CA ILE A 137 10.73 -5.10 -8.29
C ILE A 137 9.91 -5.27 -9.57
N GLU A 138 10.57 -5.70 -10.65
CA GLU A 138 10.06 -5.68 -12.02
C GLU A 138 8.62 -6.21 -12.18
N PHE A 139 8.34 -7.42 -11.67
CA PHE A 139 7.02 -8.05 -11.83
C PHE A 139 5.88 -7.36 -11.07
N LYS A 140 6.17 -6.44 -10.14
CA LYS A 140 5.16 -5.64 -9.43
C LYS A 140 4.89 -4.29 -10.10
N ARG A 141 5.77 -3.82 -10.99
CA ARG A 141 5.73 -2.47 -11.56
C ARG A 141 4.41 -2.15 -12.26
N GLU A 142 3.90 -3.08 -13.05
CA GLU A 142 2.64 -2.87 -13.79
C GLU A 142 1.45 -2.68 -12.84
N VAL A 143 1.36 -3.51 -11.79
CA VAL A 143 0.28 -3.42 -10.81
C VAL A 143 0.35 -2.12 -10.02
N TYR A 144 1.56 -1.68 -9.65
CA TYR A 144 1.76 -0.40 -8.96
C TYR A 144 1.35 0.78 -9.83
N THR A 145 1.76 0.79 -11.10
CA THR A 145 1.36 1.81 -12.07
C THR A 145 -0.15 1.86 -12.25
N LYS A 146 -0.81 0.70 -12.39
CA LYS A 146 -2.27 0.64 -12.52
C LYS A 146 -2.98 1.14 -11.26
N ALA A 147 -2.56 0.71 -10.08
CA ALA A 147 -3.14 1.12 -8.80
C ALA A 147 -3.00 2.64 -8.59
N LEU A 148 -1.79 3.19 -8.78
CA LEU A 148 -1.54 4.63 -8.61
C LEU A 148 -2.37 5.47 -9.60
N ASN A 149 -2.43 5.07 -10.87
CA ASN A 149 -3.23 5.76 -11.88
C ASN A 149 -4.74 5.67 -11.60
N GLU A 150 -5.22 4.53 -11.11
CA GLU A 150 -6.65 4.36 -10.80
C GLU A 150 -7.07 5.16 -9.56
N LEU A 151 -6.19 5.23 -8.56
CA LEU A 151 -6.50 5.80 -7.25
C LEU A 151 -6.23 7.30 -7.14
N VAL A 152 -5.44 7.89 -8.05
CA VAL A 152 -5.04 9.32 -8.00
C VAL A 152 -6.25 10.26 -7.96
N ARG A 153 -7.37 9.89 -8.60
CA ARG A 153 -8.61 10.68 -8.63
C ARG A 153 -9.27 10.89 -7.26
N TYR A 154 -8.90 10.09 -6.27
CA TYR A 154 -9.40 10.22 -4.91
C TYR A 154 -8.51 11.11 -4.04
N LEU A 155 -7.33 11.53 -4.54
CA LEU A 155 -6.49 12.45 -3.81
C LEU A 155 -7.17 13.81 -3.66
N PRO A 156 -7.08 14.44 -2.49
CA PRO A 156 -7.52 15.81 -2.35
C PRO A 156 -6.69 16.71 -3.27
N ALA A 157 -7.36 17.65 -3.93
CA ALA A 157 -6.67 18.71 -4.66
C ALA A 157 -5.67 19.39 -3.71
N HIS A 158 -4.45 19.66 -4.19
CA HIS A 158 -3.50 20.44 -3.40
C HIS A 158 -4.20 21.72 -2.95
N LYS A 159 -4.33 21.90 -1.64
CA LYS A 159 -4.68 23.19 -1.07
C LYS A 159 -3.53 24.12 -1.43
N THR A 160 -3.60 24.77 -2.59
CA THR A 160 -2.81 25.97 -2.83
C THR A 160 -3.14 26.87 -1.67
N ARG A 161 -2.18 27.07 -0.75
CA ARG A 161 -2.29 28.09 0.28
C ARG A 161 -2.55 29.39 -0.49
N CYS A 162 -3.80 29.85 -0.52
CA CYS A 162 -4.08 31.24 -0.84
C CYS A 162 -3.35 32.03 0.25
N ILE A 163 -2.18 32.55 -0.10
CA ILE A 163 -1.54 33.60 0.68
C ILE A 163 -2.49 34.79 0.49
N SER A 164 -3.45 34.94 1.39
CA SER A 164 -4.13 36.20 1.57
C SER A 164 -3.05 37.17 2.06
N SER A 165 -2.48 37.95 1.14
CA SER A 165 -1.73 39.16 1.51
C SER A 165 -2.67 40.03 2.33
N GLN A 166 -2.50 39.97 3.64
CA GLN A 166 -3.09 40.94 4.54
C GLN A 166 -2.44 42.30 4.22
N HIS A 167 -3.25 43.19 3.66
CA HIS A 167 -3.37 44.58 4.06
C HIS A 167 -2.10 45.22 4.63
N VAL A 168 -1.36 45.95 3.80
CA VAL A 168 -0.66 47.16 4.26
C VAL A 168 -1.55 48.33 3.84
N HIS A 169 -2.38 48.78 4.78
CA HIS A 169 -3.06 50.05 4.68
C HIS A 169 -2.21 51.10 5.42
N ARG A 170 -1.89 52.16 4.66
CA ARG A 170 -1.39 53.48 5.05
C ARG A 170 0.09 53.60 5.43
#